data_AF-A0A093PAS6-F1
#
_entry.id   AF-A0A093PAS6-F1
#
_cell.length_a   1.000
_cell.length_b   1.000
_cell.length_c   1.000
_cell.angle_alpha   90.00
_cell.angle_beta   90.00
_cell.angle_gamma   90.00
#
_symmetry.space_group_name_H-M   'P 1'
#
loop_
_entity.id
_entity.type
_entity.pdbx_description
1 polymer ?
#
loop_
_entity_poly.entity_id
_entity_poly.type
_entity_poly.pdbx_seq_one_letter_code
_entity_poly.pdbx_strand_id
1 'polypeptide(L)'
;PLRHCKIPELPVERSVLFELQLFFCHLVALFVHYINIYKTVWWYPPSHPPSHTSLNFHLIDFNVLTVTTIVLARRLIGAIVKEASQSGKVSLPRSIFLVITRFAVLTGTGWSLCRSIIHLFRTYSFLNLLFLCYPFGMYIPFLQLNCDFRKTGLFSQVANIGPRETGEVNSRGRDYLTVLKETWKQHTRQMYGMEAMPTHACCLSPDLIRNEVEYLKMDFNWRMKEVLVSSMLSAYYVAFVPVWFVKNTQYYDKRWSCELFLLVSISTSVILMQYLLPARYCDLLHKAAAHLGCWQKVDPTLCSNVLQHQWTEECMWPQGVLVKHSKNVYKAVGHYNVAVPSDVSHFRFHFFFSKPLRILNILILLEGAVIFYQLYSLISSEKWHQTISLALILFSNYYAFFKLLRDRLVLGKAYSY
;
A
#
# COMPACT_ATOMS: atom_id res chain seq x y z
N PRO A 1 8.46 33.42 9.00
CA PRO A 1 7.48 32.37 8.61
C PRO A 1 7.98 31.65 7.36
N LEU A 2 8.04 30.32 7.37
CA LEU A 2 8.44 29.52 6.20
C LEU A 2 7.45 29.77 5.06
N ARG A 3 7.96 30.20 3.89
CA ARG A 3 7.14 30.35 2.68
C ARG A 3 6.98 29.00 2.02
N HIS A 4 5.74 28.61 1.77
CA HIS A 4 5.40 27.34 1.12
C HIS A 4 5.07 27.58 -0.34
N CYS A 5 5.70 26.82 -1.24
CA CYS A 5 5.31 26.82 -2.65
C CYS A 5 3.90 26.20 -2.80
N LYS A 6 3.05 26.83 -3.62
CA LYS A 6 1.74 26.31 -3.96
C LYS A 6 1.89 25.34 -5.13
N ILE A 7 1.63 24.07 -4.90
CA ILE A 7 1.68 23.04 -5.95
C ILE A 7 0.40 23.15 -6.80
N PRO A 8 0.50 23.08 -8.14
CA PRO A 8 -0.67 23.03 -9.00
C PRO A 8 -1.52 21.79 -8.68
N GLU A 9 -2.84 21.93 -8.83
CA GLU A 9 -3.76 20.83 -8.58
C GLU A 9 -3.53 19.70 -9.60
N LEU A 10 -2.83 18.65 -9.19
CA LEU A 10 -2.72 17.43 -9.98
C LEU A 10 -4.07 16.72 -10.06
N PRO A 11 -4.43 16.13 -11.22
CA PRO A 11 -5.69 15.40 -11.36
C PRO A 11 -5.70 14.21 -10.41
N VAL A 12 -6.59 14.25 -9.42
CA VAL A 12 -6.81 13.14 -8.51
C VAL A 12 -7.70 12.15 -9.23
N GLU A 13 -7.17 10.95 -9.49
CA GLU A 13 -7.97 9.88 -10.10
C GLU A 13 -9.12 9.49 -9.17
N ARG A 14 -10.30 9.23 -9.77
CA ARG A 14 -11.43 8.69 -9.03
C ARG A 14 -11.02 7.33 -8.47
N SER A 15 -11.35 7.08 -7.20
CA SER A 15 -11.04 5.83 -6.50
C SER A 15 -11.43 4.59 -7.31
N VAL A 16 -12.63 4.59 -7.93
CA VAL A 16 -13.12 3.47 -8.75
C VAL A 16 -12.26 3.24 -9.99
N LEU A 17 -11.78 4.29 -10.66
CA LEU A 17 -10.93 4.13 -11.86
C LEU A 17 -9.56 3.56 -11.50
N PHE A 18 -8.99 4.01 -10.39
CA PHE A 18 -7.74 3.46 -9.86
C PHE A 18 -7.88 1.96 -9.54
N GLU A 19 -8.92 1.59 -8.78
CA GLU A 19 -9.14 0.19 -8.41
C GLU A 19 -9.46 -0.69 -9.63
N LEU A 20 -10.13 -0.14 -10.65
CA LEU A 20 -10.38 -0.83 -11.91
C LEU A 20 -9.07 -1.09 -12.67
N GLN A 21 -8.19 -0.08 -12.74
CA GLN A 21 -6.88 -0.21 -13.38
C GLN A 21 -6.01 -1.23 -12.65
N LEU A 22 -5.97 -1.17 -11.32
CA LEU A 22 -5.23 -2.12 -10.49
C LEU A 22 -5.73 -3.55 -10.72
N PHE A 23 -7.06 -3.74 -10.71
CA PHE A 23 -7.68 -5.04 -10.97
C PHE A 23 -7.35 -5.55 -12.39
N PHE A 24 -7.36 -4.68 -13.39
CA PHE A 24 -6.95 -5.03 -14.75
C PHE A 24 -5.50 -5.51 -14.81
N CYS A 25 -4.56 -4.82 -14.14
CA CYS A 25 -3.16 -5.28 -14.05
C CYS A 25 -3.06 -6.67 -13.40
N HIS A 26 -3.83 -6.94 -12.34
CA HIS A 26 -3.86 -8.26 -11.71
C HIS A 26 -4.47 -9.34 -12.59
N LEU A 27 -5.51 -9.03 -13.37
CA LEU A 27 -6.07 -9.96 -14.35
C LEU A 27 -5.08 -10.30 -15.46
N VAL A 28 -4.34 -9.31 -15.98
CA VAL A 28 -3.28 -9.54 -16.96
C VAL A 28 -2.19 -10.45 -16.38
N ALA A 29 -1.72 -10.16 -15.16
CA ALA A 29 -0.72 -10.99 -14.51
C ALA A 29 -1.21 -12.42 -14.22
N LEU A 30 -2.46 -12.58 -13.81
CA LEU A 30 -3.10 -13.88 -13.60
C LEU A 30 -3.21 -14.66 -14.91
N PHE A 31 -3.69 -14.01 -15.97
CA PHE A 31 -3.79 -14.61 -17.30
C PHE A 31 -2.43 -15.09 -17.82
N VAL A 32 -1.41 -14.22 -17.70
CA VAL A 32 -0.02 -14.55 -18.03
C VAL A 32 0.47 -15.76 -17.23
N HIS A 33 0.18 -15.84 -15.94
CA HIS A 33 0.59 -16.97 -15.13
C HIS A 33 -0.06 -18.29 -15.60
N TYR A 34 -1.35 -18.26 -15.92
CA TYR A 34 -2.07 -19.43 -16.45
C TYR A 34 -1.54 -19.87 -17.82
N ILE A 35 -1.12 -18.94 -18.68
CA ILE A 35 -0.41 -19.29 -19.93
C ILE A 35 0.84 -20.10 -19.62
N ASN A 36 1.63 -19.67 -18.64
CA ASN A 36 2.90 -20.32 -18.31
C ASN A 36 2.73 -21.71 -17.70
N ILE A 37 1.63 -21.94 -16.98
CA ILE A 37 1.29 -23.23 -16.38
C ILE A 37 0.68 -24.19 -17.42
N TYR A 38 -0.32 -23.74 -18.19
CA TYR A 38 -1.18 -24.61 -19.00
C TYR A 38 -0.87 -24.58 -20.51
N LYS A 39 0.33 -24.12 -20.89
CA LYS A 39 0.79 -24.04 -22.29
C LYS A 39 0.69 -25.36 -23.05
N THR A 40 0.34 -25.29 -24.33
CA THR A 40 0.41 -26.41 -25.29
C THR A 40 1.36 -26.07 -26.44
N VAL A 41 1.81 -27.11 -27.15
CA VAL A 41 2.56 -26.96 -28.41
C VAL A 41 1.58 -27.11 -29.57
N TRP A 42 0.76 -26.09 -29.78
CA TRP A 42 -0.33 -26.12 -30.77
C TRP A 42 0.14 -26.00 -32.23
N TRP A 43 1.40 -25.60 -32.47
CA TRP A 43 2.01 -25.45 -33.79
C TRP A 43 2.86 -26.66 -34.25
N TYR A 44 2.93 -27.75 -33.48
CA TYR A 44 3.71 -28.94 -33.83
C TYR A 44 2.87 -29.98 -34.61
N PRO A 45 3.40 -30.66 -35.64
CA PRO A 45 2.64 -31.61 -36.46
C PRO A 45 2.11 -32.82 -35.67
N PRO A 46 0.98 -33.41 -36.11
CA PRO A 46 0.16 -34.29 -35.27
C PRO A 46 0.66 -35.74 -35.28
N SER A 47 1.39 -36.15 -34.24
CA SER A 47 1.60 -37.58 -33.94
C SER A 47 0.68 -38.10 -32.82
N HIS A 48 0.03 -37.21 -32.07
CA HIS A 48 -0.93 -37.48 -31.00
C HIS A 48 -2.02 -36.38 -31.03
N PRO A 49 -3.23 -36.57 -30.44
CA PRO A 49 -4.40 -35.76 -30.80
C PRO A 49 -4.08 -34.26 -30.76
N PRO A 50 -4.32 -33.54 -31.87
CA PRO A 50 -3.89 -32.15 -32.02
C PRO A 50 -4.54 -31.29 -30.94
N SER A 51 -3.72 -30.58 -30.17
CA SER A 51 -4.22 -29.51 -29.31
C SER A 51 -4.63 -28.34 -30.21
N HIS A 52 -5.91 -28.26 -30.56
CA HIS A 52 -6.49 -27.17 -31.35
C HIS A 52 -6.45 -25.80 -30.62
N THR A 53 -6.12 -25.80 -29.33
CA THR A 53 -6.04 -24.61 -28.48
C THR A 53 -4.63 -24.40 -27.94
N SER A 54 -4.23 -23.15 -27.76
CA SER A 54 -2.92 -22.75 -27.20
C SER A 54 -2.75 -23.03 -25.70
N LEU A 55 -3.86 -23.34 -25.01
CA LEU A 55 -3.91 -23.70 -23.60
C LEU A 55 -4.72 -24.98 -23.40
N ASN A 56 -4.32 -25.76 -22.40
CA ASN A 56 -5.05 -26.93 -21.91
C ASN A 56 -6.20 -26.48 -20.98
N PHE A 57 -7.27 -25.93 -21.55
CA PHE A 57 -8.41 -25.42 -20.78
C PHE A 57 -9.07 -26.47 -19.87
N HIS A 58 -9.01 -27.75 -20.24
CA HIS A 58 -9.56 -28.86 -19.46
C HIS A 58 -8.81 -29.12 -18.14
N LEU A 59 -7.58 -28.60 -17.99
CA LEU A 59 -6.78 -28.74 -16.77
C LEU A 59 -7.01 -27.60 -15.78
N ILE A 60 -7.59 -26.49 -16.24
CA ILE A 60 -7.83 -25.30 -15.43
C ILE A 60 -9.02 -25.55 -14.49
N ASP A 61 -8.81 -25.42 -13.19
CA ASP A 61 -9.91 -25.38 -12.23
C ASP A 61 -10.54 -23.97 -12.22
N PHE A 62 -11.71 -23.87 -12.87
CA PHE A 62 -12.48 -22.64 -12.95
C PHE A 62 -12.98 -22.15 -11.59
N ASN A 63 -13.18 -23.02 -10.59
CA ASN A 63 -13.60 -22.61 -9.25
C ASN A 63 -12.45 -21.90 -8.52
N VAL A 64 -11.23 -22.43 -8.60
CA VAL A 64 -10.03 -21.76 -8.04
C VAL A 64 -9.79 -20.42 -8.74
N LEU A 65 -9.90 -20.39 -10.07
CA LEU A 65 -9.77 -19.15 -10.85
C LEU A 65 -10.83 -18.12 -10.45
N THR A 66 -12.08 -18.55 -10.23
CA THR A 66 -13.19 -17.69 -9.81
C THR A 66 -12.94 -17.11 -8.42
N VAL A 67 -12.56 -17.94 -7.43
CA VAL A 67 -12.22 -17.46 -6.08
C VAL A 67 -11.06 -16.46 -6.13
N THR A 68 -10.01 -16.79 -6.88
CA THR A 68 -8.84 -15.92 -7.06
C THR A 68 -9.24 -14.57 -7.64
N THR A 69 -10.06 -14.58 -8.68
CA THR A 69 -10.54 -13.35 -9.34
C THR A 69 -11.41 -12.51 -8.40
N ILE A 70 -12.30 -13.14 -7.62
CA ILE A 70 -13.14 -12.43 -6.64
C ILE A 70 -12.27 -11.80 -5.54
N VAL A 71 -11.25 -12.50 -5.04
CA VAL A 71 -10.34 -11.97 -4.02
C VAL A 71 -9.52 -10.80 -4.56
N LEU A 72 -9.06 -10.85 -5.81
CA LEU A 72 -8.38 -9.73 -6.46
C LEU A 72 -9.34 -8.54 -6.70
N ALA A 73 -10.60 -8.82 -7.05
CA ALA A 73 -11.65 -7.82 -7.26
C ALA A 73 -12.17 -7.17 -5.96
N ARG A 74 -11.80 -7.67 -4.77
CA ARG A 74 -12.34 -7.22 -3.47
C ARG A 74 -12.32 -5.70 -3.30
N ARG A 75 -11.24 -5.05 -3.75
CA ARG A 75 -11.04 -3.61 -3.61
C ARG A 75 -11.92 -2.82 -4.59
N LEU A 76 -12.04 -3.31 -5.82
CA LEU A 76 -12.95 -2.77 -6.82
C LEU A 76 -14.42 -2.89 -6.38
N ILE A 77 -14.81 -4.05 -5.86
CA ILE A 77 -16.17 -4.28 -5.31
C ILE A 77 -16.43 -3.29 -4.18
N GLY A 78 -15.49 -3.12 -3.24
CA GLY A 78 -15.62 -2.14 -2.15
C GLY A 78 -15.74 -0.70 -2.64
N ALA A 79 -14.96 -0.31 -3.65
CA ALA A 79 -15.02 1.02 -4.24
C ALA A 79 -16.37 1.29 -4.94
N ILE A 80 -16.89 0.33 -5.72
CA ILE A 80 -18.20 0.44 -6.39
C ILE A 80 -19.32 0.57 -5.34
N VAL A 81 -19.30 -0.27 -4.30
CA VAL A 81 -20.30 -0.25 -3.22
C VAL A 81 -20.29 1.10 -2.49
N LYS A 82 -19.10 1.68 -2.27
CA LYS A 82 -18.95 2.97 -1.62
C LYS A 82 -19.44 4.13 -2.49
N GLU A 83 -19.05 4.17 -3.75
CA GLU A 83 -19.48 5.22 -4.69
C GLU A 83 -21.02 5.25 -4.79
N ALA A 84 -21.64 4.06 -4.80
CA ALA A 84 -23.10 3.93 -4.76
C ALA A 84 -23.73 4.46 -3.45
N SER A 85 -23.01 4.46 -2.33
CA SER A 85 -23.51 4.90 -1.02
C SER A 85 -23.36 6.40 -0.75
N GLN A 86 -22.40 7.09 -1.39
CA GLN A 86 -22.11 8.51 -1.12
C GLN A 86 -22.88 9.47 -2.05
N SER A 87 -23.70 8.93 -2.96
CA SER A 87 -24.38 9.66 -4.02
C SER A 87 -25.69 10.36 -3.57
N GLY A 88 -25.68 11.00 -2.39
CA GLY A 88 -26.85 11.64 -1.78
C GLY A 88 -27.37 12.91 -2.49
N LYS A 89 -26.83 13.29 -3.65
CA LYS A 89 -27.18 14.51 -4.40
C LYS A 89 -27.30 14.30 -5.92
N VAL A 90 -27.60 13.09 -6.38
CA VAL A 90 -27.59 12.75 -7.82
C VAL A 90 -29.00 12.41 -8.31
N SER A 91 -29.30 12.75 -9.58
CA SER A 91 -30.58 12.50 -10.25
C SER A 91 -31.13 11.09 -9.99
N LEU A 92 -32.43 10.97 -9.70
CA LEU A 92 -33.18 9.72 -9.46
C LEU A 92 -32.77 8.52 -10.33
N PRO A 93 -32.66 8.62 -11.68
CA PRO A 93 -32.31 7.46 -12.52
C PRO A 93 -30.90 6.92 -12.25
N ARG A 94 -29.94 7.80 -11.97
CA ARG A 94 -28.55 7.41 -11.69
C ARG A 94 -28.41 6.80 -10.29
N SER A 95 -29.23 7.23 -9.32
CA SER A 95 -29.29 6.60 -8.00
C SER A 95 -29.84 5.16 -8.09
N ILE A 96 -30.94 4.96 -8.82
CA ILE A 96 -31.54 3.63 -9.04
C ILE A 96 -30.53 2.69 -9.75
N PHE A 97 -29.86 3.17 -10.79
CA PHE A 97 -28.83 2.40 -11.49
C PHE A 97 -27.69 1.95 -10.55
N LEU A 98 -27.22 2.83 -9.67
CA LEU A 98 -26.15 2.51 -8.71
C LEU A 98 -26.60 1.47 -7.66
N VAL A 99 -27.86 1.54 -7.20
CA VAL A 99 -28.43 0.56 -6.26
C VAL A 99 -28.57 -0.81 -6.90
N ILE A 100 -29.09 -0.88 -8.15
CA ILE A 100 -29.19 -2.13 -8.91
C ILE A 100 -27.80 -2.72 -9.14
N THR A 101 -26.85 -1.90 -9.56
CA THR A 101 -25.45 -2.32 -9.78
C THR A 101 -24.85 -2.90 -8.50
N ARG A 102 -25.05 -2.25 -7.34
CA ARG A 102 -24.60 -2.75 -6.04
C ARG A 102 -25.20 -4.12 -5.72
N PHE A 103 -26.52 -4.27 -5.86
CA PHE A 103 -27.20 -5.52 -5.53
C PHE A 103 -26.72 -6.64 -6.45
N ALA A 104 -26.62 -6.37 -7.76
CA ALA A 104 -26.12 -7.32 -8.75
C ALA A 104 -24.67 -7.75 -8.48
N VAL A 105 -23.77 -6.80 -8.19
CA VAL A 105 -22.36 -7.11 -7.87
C VAL A 105 -22.25 -7.93 -6.59
N LEU A 106 -22.90 -7.52 -5.49
CA LEU A 106 -22.81 -8.23 -4.22
C LEU A 106 -23.43 -9.63 -4.28
N THR A 107 -24.64 -9.76 -4.85
CA THR A 107 -25.31 -11.06 -4.97
C THR A 107 -24.60 -11.97 -5.96
N GLY A 108 -24.17 -11.47 -7.11
CA GLY A 108 -23.43 -12.23 -8.12
C GLY A 108 -22.09 -12.74 -7.60
N THR A 109 -21.28 -11.86 -7.00
CA THR A 109 -19.98 -12.26 -6.42
C THR A 109 -20.14 -13.19 -5.23
N GLY A 110 -21.11 -12.94 -4.34
CA GLY A 110 -21.39 -13.79 -3.19
C GLY A 110 -21.87 -15.19 -3.58
N TRP A 111 -22.81 -15.27 -4.53
CA TRP A 111 -23.29 -16.54 -5.07
C TRP A 111 -22.17 -17.34 -5.74
N SER A 112 -21.39 -16.68 -6.60
CA SER A 112 -20.28 -17.32 -7.31
C SER A 112 -19.18 -17.80 -6.36
N LEU A 113 -18.86 -17.00 -5.33
CA LEU A 113 -17.92 -17.37 -4.28
C LEU A 113 -18.41 -18.59 -3.49
N CYS A 114 -19.68 -18.56 -3.03
CA CYS A 114 -20.27 -19.66 -2.27
C CYS A 114 -20.29 -20.96 -3.07
N ARG A 115 -20.76 -20.91 -4.32
CA ARG A 115 -20.76 -22.05 -5.24
C ARG A 115 -19.35 -22.62 -5.43
N SER A 116 -18.37 -21.76 -5.69
CA SER A 116 -16.98 -22.16 -5.93
C SER A 116 -16.39 -22.81 -4.67
N ILE A 117 -16.61 -22.22 -3.49
CA ILE A 117 -16.14 -22.75 -2.22
C ILE A 117 -16.75 -24.12 -1.93
N ILE A 118 -18.07 -24.29 -2.10
CA ILE A 118 -18.74 -25.58 -1.89
C ILE A 118 -18.14 -26.64 -2.82
N HIS A 119 -17.90 -26.31 -4.09
CA HIS A 119 -17.26 -27.22 -5.02
C HIS A 119 -15.83 -27.58 -4.58
N LEU A 120 -15.03 -26.59 -4.19
CA LEU A 120 -13.66 -26.80 -3.73
C LEU A 120 -13.59 -27.68 -2.47
N PHE A 121 -14.52 -27.53 -1.53
CA PHE A 121 -14.64 -28.43 -0.36
C PHE A 121 -14.97 -29.87 -0.71
N ARG A 122 -15.67 -30.09 -1.83
CA ARG A 122 -15.96 -31.46 -2.31
C ARG A 122 -14.79 -32.06 -3.08
N THR A 123 -13.95 -31.23 -3.71
CA THR A 123 -12.85 -31.68 -4.57
C THR A 123 -11.51 -31.82 -3.84
N TYR A 124 -11.21 -30.91 -2.92
CA TYR A 124 -9.91 -30.83 -2.25
C TYR A 124 -9.99 -31.09 -0.74
N SER A 125 -8.89 -31.55 -0.16
CA SER A 125 -8.78 -31.71 1.29
C SER A 125 -8.83 -30.37 2.02
N PHE A 126 -9.30 -30.38 3.26
CA PHE A 126 -9.36 -29.19 4.11
C PHE A 126 -8.01 -28.45 4.23
N LEU A 127 -6.90 -29.19 4.32
CA LEU A 127 -5.56 -28.61 4.41
C LEU A 127 -5.19 -27.80 3.16
N ASN A 128 -5.55 -28.27 1.97
CA ASN A 128 -5.30 -27.54 0.73
C ASN A 128 -6.12 -26.24 0.66
N LEU A 129 -7.34 -26.27 1.20
CA LEU A 129 -8.22 -25.10 1.24
C LEU A 129 -7.75 -24.05 2.25
N LEU A 130 -7.05 -24.46 3.31
CA LEU A 130 -6.47 -23.54 4.28
C LEU A 130 -5.48 -22.57 3.63
N PHE A 131 -4.76 -23.00 2.57
CA PHE A 131 -3.84 -22.14 1.83
C PHE A 131 -4.56 -20.98 1.13
N LEU A 132 -5.79 -21.14 0.64
CA LEU A 132 -6.56 -19.99 0.15
C LEU A 132 -6.76 -18.94 1.25
N CYS A 133 -7.01 -19.37 2.48
CA CYS A 133 -7.26 -18.47 3.60
C CYS A 133 -5.99 -17.97 4.31
N TYR A 134 -4.82 -18.52 4.01
CA TYR A 134 -3.57 -18.25 4.73
C TYR A 134 -3.20 -16.75 4.79
N PRO A 135 -3.27 -15.99 3.68
CA PRO A 135 -2.97 -14.55 3.72
C PRO A 135 -3.88 -13.76 4.66
N PHE A 136 -5.14 -14.17 4.82
CA PHE A 136 -6.09 -13.51 5.74
C PHE A 136 -5.78 -13.82 7.20
N GLY A 137 -5.35 -15.06 7.49
CA GLY A 137 -4.86 -15.45 8.82
C GLY A 137 -3.64 -14.64 9.27
N MET A 138 -2.72 -14.33 8.34
CA MET A 138 -1.58 -13.45 8.59
C MET A 138 -1.97 -11.96 8.62
N TYR A 139 -3.03 -11.54 7.94
CA TYR A 139 -3.50 -10.14 7.90
C TYR A 139 -3.98 -9.63 9.26
N ILE A 140 -4.65 -10.50 10.03
CA ILE A 140 -5.35 -10.13 11.28
C ILE A 140 -4.37 -9.72 12.40
N PRO A 141 -3.30 -10.48 12.71
CA PRO A 141 -2.32 -10.09 13.74
C PRO A 141 -1.57 -8.80 13.39
N PHE A 142 -1.24 -8.60 12.11
CA PHE A 142 -0.59 -7.38 11.65
C PHE A 142 -1.48 -6.16 11.83
N LEU A 143 -2.80 -6.30 11.71
CA LEU A 143 -3.75 -5.22 11.97
C LEU A 143 -3.97 -4.95 13.46
N GLN A 144 -4.07 -6.00 14.28
CA GLN A 144 -4.28 -5.87 15.73
C GLN A 144 -3.17 -5.08 16.42
N LEU A 145 -1.91 -5.33 16.05
CA LEU A 145 -0.77 -4.54 16.53
C LEU A 145 -0.95 -3.04 16.26
N ASN A 146 -1.56 -2.64 15.14
CA ASN A 146 -1.77 -1.22 14.81
C ASN A 146 -2.89 -0.56 15.61
N CYS A 147 -3.98 -1.29 15.89
CA CYS A 147 -5.07 -0.79 16.73
C CYS A 147 -4.60 -0.51 18.15
N ASP A 148 -3.75 -1.38 18.69
CA ASP A 148 -3.18 -1.21 20.03
C ASP A 148 -2.26 0.02 20.09
N PHE A 149 -1.35 0.21 19.12
CA PHE A 149 -0.52 1.43 19.06
C PHE A 149 -1.33 2.73 18.94
N ARG A 150 -2.39 2.74 18.13
CA ARG A 150 -3.25 3.93 17.96
C ARG A 150 -4.10 4.21 19.19
N LYS A 151 -4.59 3.17 19.88
CA LYS A 151 -5.26 3.31 21.18
C LYS A 151 -4.29 3.81 22.25
N THR A 152 -3.08 3.28 22.35
CA THR A 152 -2.10 3.75 23.34
C THR A 152 -1.72 5.22 23.13
N GLY A 153 -1.63 5.69 21.88
CA GLY A 153 -1.37 7.12 21.57
C GLY A 153 -2.55 8.06 21.84
N LEU A 154 -3.80 7.59 21.69
CA LEU A 154 -5.01 8.34 22.04
C LEU A 154 -5.31 8.31 23.55
N PHE A 155 -5.06 7.17 24.20
CA PHE A 155 -5.26 7.00 25.64
C PHE A 155 -4.19 7.72 26.47
N SER A 156 -2.97 7.92 25.97
CA SER A 156 -1.96 8.71 26.70
C SER A 156 -2.36 10.18 26.85
N GLN A 157 -3.18 10.73 25.95
CA GLN A 157 -3.71 12.10 26.07
C GLN A 157 -4.97 12.19 26.95
N VAL A 158 -5.66 11.08 27.20
CA VAL A 158 -6.91 11.05 28.00
C VAL A 158 -6.67 10.48 29.41
N ALA A 159 -5.56 9.79 29.66
CA ALA A 159 -5.23 9.17 30.95
C ALA A 159 -4.80 10.15 32.06
N ASN A 160 -5.04 11.46 31.91
CA ASN A 160 -4.84 12.44 32.98
C ASN A 160 -6.11 12.78 33.79
N ILE A 161 -7.19 12.00 33.67
CA ILE A 161 -8.39 12.22 34.49
C ILE A 161 -8.98 10.88 34.98
N GLY A 162 -8.79 10.59 36.28
CA GLY A 162 -9.74 9.81 37.09
C GLY A 162 -9.45 8.32 37.35
N PRO A 163 -9.53 7.83 38.61
CA PRO A 163 -9.18 6.45 38.99
C PRO A 163 -10.38 5.49 39.18
N ARG A 164 -10.08 4.18 39.04
CA ARG A 164 -10.81 2.96 39.49
C ARG A 164 -12.17 2.71 38.80
N GLU A 165 -12.57 1.49 38.42
CA GLU A 165 -12.69 0.27 39.22
C GLU A 165 -12.56 -1.04 38.40
N THR A 166 -12.37 -2.12 39.17
CA THR A 166 -12.23 -3.53 38.85
C THR A 166 -13.48 -4.22 38.30
N GLY A 167 -13.33 -5.13 37.33
CA GLY A 167 -14.30 -6.21 37.09
C GLY A 167 -14.24 -6.82 35.69
N GLU A 168 -14.44 -8.15 35.64
CA GLU A 168 -14.89 -8.96 34.49
C GLU A 168 -13.84 -9.63 33.58
N VAL A 169 -13.54 -10.89 33.94
CA VAL A 169 -12.80 -11.89 33.17
C VAL A 169 -13.64 -12.53 32.04
N ASN A 170 -14.90 -12.09 31.82
CA ASN A 170 -15.79 -12.67 30.81
C ASN A 170 -15.91 -11.84 29.50
N SER A 171 -15.11 -10.78 29.34
CA SER A 171 -15.16 -9.84 28.21
C SER A 171 -14.33 -10.25 26.99
N ARG A 172 -13.28 -11.07 27.16
CA ARG A 172 -12.27 -11.35 26.11
C ARG A 172 -12.81 -11.93 24.78
N GLY A 173 -13.79 -12.83 24.84
CA GLY A 173 -14.33 -13.48 23.62
C GLY A 173 -15.28 -12.59 22.82
N ARG A 174 -16.08 -11.77 23.52
CA ARG A 174 -17.00 -10.79 22.92
C ARG A 174 -16.24 -9.55 22.45
N ASP A 175 -15.19 -9.16 23.17
CA ASP A 175 -14.25 -8.11 22.79
C ASP A 175 -13.46 -8.47 21.52
N TYR A 176 -13.09 -9.73 21.30
CA TYR A 176 -12.35 -10.08 20.09
C TYR A 176 -13.18 -9.91 18.82
N LEU A 177 -14.47 -10.27 18.86
CA LEU A 177 -15.36 -10.17 17.71
C LEU A 177 -15.81 -8.72 17.47
N THR A 178 -15.99 -7.92 18.53
CA THR A 178 -16.23 -6.48 18.42
C THR A 178 -14.97 -5.73 17.97
N VAL A 179 -13.79 -6.11 18.45
CA VAL A 179 -12.49 -5.61 17.97
C VAL A 179 -12.28 -5.99 16.52
N LEU A 180 -12.53 -7.23 16.10
CA LEU A 180 -12.47 -7.63 14.70
C LEU A 180 -13.47 -6.87 13.84
N LYS A 181 -14.70 -6.66 14.32
CA LYS A 181 -15.73 -5.89 13.62
C LYS A 181 -15.35 -4.42 13.48
N GLU A 182 -14.84 -3.79 14.53
CA GLU A 182 -14.38 -2.39 14.49
C GLU A 182 -13.07 -2.24 13.72
N THR A 183 -12.18 -3.24 13.78
CA THR A 183 -10.94 -3.33 12.98
C THR A 183 -11.27 -3.53 11.50
N TRP A 184 -12.23 -4.39 11.18
CA TRP A 184 -12.73 -4.58 9.82
C TRP A 184 -13.46 -3.35 9.32
N LYS A 185 -14.24 -2.67 10.16
CA LYS A 185 -14.96 -1.44 9.83
C LYS A 185 -14.01 -0.24 9.70
N GLN A 186 -12.94 -0.17 10.48
CA GLN A 186 -11.86 0.83 10.33
C GLN A 186 -11.00 0.54 9.11
N HIS A 187 -10.62 -0.72 8.87
CA HIS A 187 -9.94 -1.16 7.66
C HIS A 187 -10.81 -0.86 6.44
N THR A 188 -12.09 -1.21 6.44
CA THR A 188 -13.04 -0.87 5.36
C THR A 188 -13.20 0.66 5.21
N ARG A 189 -13.26 1.42 6.31
CA ARG A 189 -13.36 2.90 6.23
C ARG A 189 -12.09 3.56 5.70
N GLN A 190 -10.91 3.01 5.98
CA GLN A 190 -9.61 3.56 5.56
C GLN A 190 -9.12 2.99 4.22
N MET A 191 -9.47 1.75 3.87
CA MET A 191 -9.28 1.12 2.54
C MET A 191 -9.99 1.91 1.45
N TYR A 192 -11.19 2.39 1.77
CA TYR A 192 -12.08 2.98 0.79
C TYR A 192 -12.23 4.50 0.97
N GLY A 193 -11.60 5.10 2.00
CA GLY A 193 -11.71 6.50 2.37
C GLY A 193 -10.55 7.37 1.89
N MET A 194 -10.81 8.19 0.87
CA MET A 194 -10.26 9.55 0.87
C MET A 194 -10.90 10.29 2.06
N GLU A 195 -10.44 10.01 3.28
CA GLU A 195 -10.67 10.94 4.40
C GLU A 195 -10.10 12.29 3.98
N ALA A 196 -10.74 13.38 4.44
CA ALA A 196 -10.27 14.73 4.18
C ALA A 196 -8.75 14.77 4.43
N MET A 197 -7.99 15.04 3.36
CA MET A 197 -6.54 15.05 3.42
C MET A 197 -6.13 15.93 4.62
N PRO A 198 -5.26 15.45 5.52
CA PRO A 198 -4.95 16.21 6.72
C PRO A 198 -4.44 17.59 6.30
N THR A 199 -5.07 18.64 6.81
CA THR A 199 -4.71 20.01 6.45
C THR A 199 -3.52 20.43 7.30
N HIS A 200 -2.44 20.82 6.65
CA HIS A 200 -1.30 21.40 7.34
C HIS A 200 -1.72 22.73 7.99
N ALA A 201 -1.57 22.83 9.31
CA ALA A 201 -1.68 24.10 10.00
C ALA A 201 -0.26 24.65 10.18
N CYS A 202 0.06 25.79 9.57
CA CYS A 202 1.32 26.50 9.84
C CYS A 202 1.25 27.14 11.24
N CYS A 203 1.24 26.30 12.28
CA CYS A 203 1.25 26.71 13.68
C CYS A 203 2.67 27.13 14.10
N LEU A 204 2.74 28.07 15.02
CA LEU A 204 4.00 28.53 15.63
C LEU A 204 4.29 27.86 16.98
N SER A 205 3.39 27.00 17.48
CA SER A 205 3.58 26.31 18.75
C SER A 205 4.35 24.99 18.58
N PRO A 206 5.47 24.80 19.32
CA PRO A 206 6.29 23.60 19.27
C PRO A 206 5.51 22.29 19.48
N ASP A 207 4.60 22.27 20.44
CA ASP A 207 3.87 21.05 20.81
C ASP A 207 2.86 20.62 19.75
N LEU A 208 2.20 21.58 19.09
CA LEU A 208 1.30 21.25 17.98
C LEU A 208 2.07 20.71 16.78
N ILE A 209 3.27 21.23 16.49
CA ILE A 209 4.14 20.72 15.41
C ILE A 209 4.57 19.27 15.71
N ARG A 210 4.97 18.98 16.96
CA ARG A 210 5.33 17.60 17.36
C ARG A 210 4.13 16.65 17.25
N ASN A 211 2.97 17.05 17.75
CA ASN A 211 1.74 16.25 17.67
C ASN A 211 1.31 16.00 16.22
N GLU A 212 1.42 17.01 15.34
CA GLU A 212 1.15 16.87 13.90
C GLU A 212 2.11 15.85 13.27
N VAL A 213 3.41 15.93 13.55
CA VAL A 213 4.42 14.99 13.05
C VAL A 213 4.16 13.57 13.54
N GLU A 214 3.80 13.37 14.81
CA GLU A 214 3.47 12.04 15.33
C GLU A 214 2.24 11.45 14.64
N TYR A 215 1.20 12.26 14.43
CA TYR A 215 0.03 11.83 13.67
C TYR A 215 0.39 11.45 12.22
N LEU A 216 1.17 12.28 11.53
CA LEU A 216 1.60 12.04 10.16
C LEU A 216 2.51 10.81 10.03
N LYS A 217 3.38 10.57 11.01
CA LYS A 217 4.20 9.34 11.08
C LYS A 217 3.33 8.10 11.20
N MET A 218 2.32 8.14 12.09
CA MET A 218 1.41 7.02 12.27
C MET A 218 0.60 6.75 11.00
N ASP A 219 0.08 7.80 10.35
CA ASP A 219 -0.66 7.70 9.09
C ASP A 219 0.23 7.16 7.94
N PHE A 220 1.45 7.67 7.80
CA PHE A 220 2.41 7.18 6.81
C PHE A 220 2.73 5.69 7.03
N ASN A 221 3.03 5.29 8.27
CA ASN A 221 3.32 3.90 8.61
C ASN A 221 2.12 2.98 8.32
N TRP A 222 0.90 3.45 8.56
CA TRP A 222 -0.31 2.71 8.24
C TRP A 222 -0.48 2.52 6.73
N ARG A 223 -0.33 3.59 5.94
CA ARG A 223 -0.37 3.51 4.46
C ARG A 223 0.69 2.56 3.92
N MET A 224 1.91 2.62 4.44
CA MET A 224 3.01 1.73 4.07
C MET A 224 2.71 0.26 4.37
N LYS A 225 2.14 -0.02 5.55
CA LYS A 225 1.73 -1.38 5.91
C LYS A 225 0.65 -1.87 4.95
N GLU A 226 -0.36 -1.07 4.66
CA GLU A 226 -1.40 -1.46 3.71
C GLU A 226 -0.82 -1.75 2.32
N VAL A 227 0.09 -0.93 1.80
CA VAL A 227 0.79 -1.21 0.53
C VAL A 227 1.41 -2.59 0.56
N LEU A 228 2.20 -2.90 1.59
CA LEU A 228 2.93 -4.16 1.70
C LEU A 228 1.98 -5.35 1.81
N VAL A 229 0.94 -5.27 2.65
CA VAL A 229 0.06 -6.42 2.83
C VAL A 229 -0.87 -6.61 1.62
N SER A 230 -1.41 -5.54 1.02
CA SER A 230 -2.19 -5.65 -0.22
C SER A 230 -1.35 -6.18 -1.39
N SER A 231 -0.09 -5.75 -1.55
CA SER A 231 0.76 -6.23 -2.64
C SER A 231 1.17 -7.69 -2.46
N MET A 232 1.51 -8.11 -1.24
CA MET A 232 1.76 -9.51 -0.91
C MET A 232 0.52 -10.38 -1.15
N LEU A 233 -0.66 -9.91 -0.73
CA LEU A 233 -1.91 -10.61 -0.94
C LEU A 233 -2.21 -10.79 -2.44
N SER A 234 -2.03 -9.74 -3.25
CA SER A 234 -2.19 -9.84 -4.70
C SER A 234 -1.16 -10.80 -5.33
N ALA A 235 0.12 -10.72 -4.95
CA ALA A 235 1.15 -11.61 -5.47
C ALA A 235 0.89 -13.08 -5.09
N TYR A 236 0.42 -13.34 -3.87
CA TYR A 236 0.03 -14.67 -3.42
C TYR A 236 -1.08 -15.27 -4.29
N TYR A 237 -2.14 -14.51 -4.53
CA TYR A 237 -3.28 -14.97 -5.31
C TYR A 237 -2.98 -15.07 -6.81
N VAL A 238 -2.10 -14.22 -7.35
CA VAL A 238 -1.71 -14.26 -8.76
C VAL A 238 -0.72 -15.39 -9.06
N ALA A 239 0.28 -15.62 -8.21
CA ALA A 239 1.41 -16.50 -8.53
C ALA A 239 1.51 -17.76 -7.66
N PHE A 240 1.06 -17.75 -6.40
CA PHE A 240 1.15 -18.94 -5.54
C PHE A 240 -0.09 -19.83 -5.66
N VAL A 241 -1.29 -19.25 -5.56
CA VAL A 241 -2.55 -20.02 -5.58
C VAL A 241 -2.68 -20.87 -6.85
N PRO A 242 -2.44 -20.36 -8.07
CA PRO A 242 -2.59 -21.18 -9.27
C PRO A 242 -1.63 -22.37 -9.27
N VAL A 243 -0.38 -22.16 -8.85
CA VAL A 243 0.64 -23.23 -8.73
C VAL A 243 0.26 -24.28 -7.70
N TRP A 244 -0.29 -23.87 -6.56
CA TRP A 244 -0.65 -24.81 -5.48
C TRP A 244 -1.73 -25.80 -5.90
N PHE A 245 -2.67 -25.37 -6.74
CA PHE A 245 -3.80 -26.19 -7.21
C PHE A 245 -3.52 -26.94 -8.53
N VAL A 246 -2.30 -26.83 -9.08
CA VAL A 246 -1.88 -27.60 -10.25
C VAL A 246 -1.79 -29.09 -9.92
N LYS A 247 -2.28 -29.94 -10.82
CA LYS A 247 -2.16 -31.40 -10.71
C LYS A 247 -0.68 -31.80 -10.76
N ASN A 248 -0.27 -32.75 -9.91
CA ASN A 248 1.12 -33.24 -9.81
C ASN A 248 1.73 -33.76 -11.13
N THR A 249 0.91 -34.06 -12.14
CA THR A 249 1.35 -34.56 -13.44
C THR A 249 1.77 -33.47 -14.42
N GLN A 250 1.58 -32.18 -14.08
CA GLN A 250 1.94 -31.05 -14.94
C GLN A 250 3.30 -30.48 -14.57
N TYR A 251 4.20 -30.40 -15.55
CA TYR A 251 5.51 -29.79 -15.38
C TYR A 251 5.43 -28.27 -15.62
N TYR A 252 5.77 -27.49 -14.61
CA TYR A 252 5.87 -26.03 -14.71
C TYR A 252 7.21 -25.53 -14.17
N ASP A 253 7.65 -24.39 -14.66
CA ASP A 253 8.92 -23.78 -14.25
C ASP A 253 8.73 -22.99 -12.94
N LYS A 254 9.26 -23.55 -11.84
CA LYS A 254 9.19 -22.93 -10.51
C LYS A 254 9.95 -21.60 -10.44
N ARG A 255 11.05 -21.45 -11.20
CA ARG A 255 11.83 -20.22 -11.23
C ARG A 255 11.00 -19.09 -11.81
N TRP A 256 10.34 -19.35 -12.93
CA TRP A 256 9.47 -18.38 -13.58
C TRP A 256 8.29 -17.94 -12.69
N SER A 257 7.69 -18.89 -11.96
CA SER A 257 6.65 -18.57 -10.99
C SER A 257 7.14 -17.67 -9.85
N CYS A 258 8.38 -17.88 -9.38
CA CYS A 258 9.01 -17.06 -8.36
C CYS A 258 9.33 -15.65 -8.88
N GLU A 259 9.88 -15.56 -10.09
CA GLU A 259 10.14 -14.28 -10.77
C GLU A 259 8.85 -13.49 -10.95
N LEU A 260 7.76 -14.13 -11.40
CA LEU A 260 6.45 -13.49 -11.52
C LEU A 260 5.91 -13.02 -10.16
N PHE A 261 6.05 -13.82 -9.10
CA PHE A 261 5.64 -13.43 -7.75
C PHE A 261 6.34 -12.12 -7.31
N LEU A 262 7.65 -12.04 -7.49
CA LEU A 262 8.43 -10.84 -7.15
C LEU A 262 8.04 -9.64 -8.03
N LEU A 263 7.87 -9.84 -9.34
CA LEU A 263 7.46 -8.79 -10.27
C LEU A 263 6.08 -8.22 -9.92
N VAL A 264 5.08 -9.09 -9.69
CA VAL A 264 3.71 -8.66 -9.32
C VAL A 264 3.71 -7.97 -7.96
N SER A 265 4.47 -8.47 -7.00
CA SER A 265 4.64 -7.86 -5.68
C SER A 265 5.19 -6.43 -5.78
N ILE A 266 6.31 -6.24 -6.47
CA ILE A 266 6.98 -4.93 -6.58
C ILE A 266 6.10 -3.97 -7.38
N SER A 267 5.61 -4.38 -8.56
CA SER A 267 4.80 -3.53 -9.43
C SER A 267 3.49 -3.11 -8.75
N THR A 268 2.82 -4.04 -8.05
CA THR A 268 1.63 -3.73 -7.25
C THR A 268 1.97 -2.77 -6.10
N SER A 269 3.09 -2.96 -5.42
CA SER A 269 3.54 -2.06 -4.35
C SER A 269 3.75 -0.64 -4.87
N VAL A 270 4.37 -0.48 -6.04
CA VAL A 270 4.59 0.83 -6.67
C VAL A 270 3.27 1.51 -7.05
N ILE A 271 2.35 0.79 -7.70
CA ILE A 271 1.03 1.31 -8.10
C ILE A 271 0.23 1.75 -6.85
N LEU A 272 0.26 0.96 -5.78
CA LEU A 272 -0.41 1.28 -4.52
C LEU A 272 0.23 2.47 -3.80
N MET A 273 1.56 2.56 -3.81
CA MET A 273 2.30 3.69 -3.23
C MET A 273 1.95 4.99 -3.93
N GLN A 274 1.82 4.98 -5.26
CA GLN A 274 1.42 6.17 -6.01
C GLN A 274 0.03 6.67 -5.60
N TYR A 275 -0.91 5.76 -5.37
CA TYR A 275 -2.27 6.12 -4.96
C TYR A 275 -2.36 6.55 -3.50
N LEU A 276 -1.69 5.82 -2.60
CA LEU A 276 -1.73 6.07 -1.16
C LEU A 276 -0.82 7.24 -0.73
N LEU A 277 0.21 7.56 -1.51
CA LEU A 277 1.11 8.69 -1.27
C LEU A 277 1.03 9.70 -2.43
N PRO A 278 -0.13 10.37 -2.63
CA PRO A 278 -0.26 11.37 -3.68
C PRO A 278 0.69 12.53 -3.43
N ALA A 279 1.09 13.25 -4.49
CA ALA A 279 2.05 14.35 -4.39
C ALA A 279 1.66 15.42 -3.35
N ARG A 280 0.36 15.69 -3.17
CA ARG A 280 -0.17 16.61 -2.14
C ARG A 280 0.14 16.12 -0.72
N TYR A 281 0.08 14.81 -0.49
CA TYR A 281 0.42 14.20 0.80
C TYR A 281 1.93 14.24 1.05
N CYS A 282 2.74 14.01 0.02
CA CYS A 282 4.21 14.18 0.11
C CYS A 282 4.59 15.63 0.43
N ASP A 283 3.88 16.61 -0.12
CA ASP A 283 4.05 18.03 0.23
C ASP A 283 3.66 18.33 1.68
N LEU A 284 2.54 17.81 2.15
CA LEU A 284 2.14 17.90 3.56
C LEU A 284 3.25 17.37 4.50
N LEU A 285 3.79 16.19 4.20
CA LEU A 285 4.89 15.60 4.98
C LEU A 285 6.16 16.45 4.91
N HIS A 286 6.46 17.02 3.73
CA HIS A 286 7.59 17.90 3.55
C HIS A 286 7.45 19.18 4.38
N LYS A 287 6.27 19.81 4.37
CA LYS A 287 5.97 21.00 5.17
C LYS A 287 6.12 20.73 6.67
N ALA A 288 5.53 19.64 7.15
CA ALA A 288 5.67 19.24 8.55
C ALA A 288 7.14 18.96 8.91
N ALA A 289 7.91 18.31 8.03
CA ALA A 289 9.33 18.08 8.24
C ALA A 289 10.16 19.38 8.26
N ALA A 290 9.80 20.37 7.43
CA ALA A 290 10.47 21.67 7.40
C ALA A 290 10.25 22.48 8.69
N HIS A 291 9.07 22.37 9.32
CA HIS A 291 8.80 22.99 10.63
C HIS A 291 9.40 22.22 11.80
N LEU A 292 9.50 20.89 11.69
CA LEU A 292 10.13 20.06 12.72
C LEU A 292 11.63 20.34 12.85
N GLY A 293 12.33 20.48 11.71
CA GLY A 293 13.79 20.62 11.66
C GLY A 293 14.53 19.32 12.04
N CYS A 294 15.85 19.41 12.16
CA CYS A 294 16.66 18.31 12.69
C CYS A 294 17.87 18.79 13.48
N TRP A 295 18.32 17.89 14.37
CA TRP A 295 19.52 18.03 15.18
C TRP A 295 20.67 17.25 14.57
N GLN A 296 21.84 17.89 14.47
CA GLN A 296 23.10 17.24 14.18
C GLN A 296 23.90 17.09 15.48
N LYS A 297 24.31 15.88 15.83
CA LYS A 297 25.20 15.66 16.98
C LYS A 297 26.57 16.24 16.65
N VAL A 298 27.13 17.03 17.57
CA VAL A 298 28.45 17.64 17.44
C VAL A 298 29.30 17.25 18.64
N ASP A 299 30.60 17.07 18.42
CA ASP A 299 31.52 16.74 19.49
C ASP A 299 31.64 17.89 20.49
N PRO A 300 31.43 17.64 21.80
CA PRO A 300 31.43 18.69 22.82
C PRO A 300 32.75 19.47 22.91
N THR A 301 33.87 18.81 22.55
CA THR A 301 35.23 19.37 22.59
C THR A 301 35.44 20.48 21.57
N LEU A 302 34.72 20.45 20.45
CA LEU A 302 34.81 21.46 19.39
C LEU A 302 33.96 22.71 19.67
N CYS A 303 33.08 22.65 20.68
CA CYS A 303 32.05 23.66 20.93
C CYS A 303 32.11 24.29 22.34
N SER A 304 33.21 24.12 23.06
CA SER A 304 33.40 24.68 24.42
C SER A 304 33.35 26.21 24.45
N ASN A 305 33.77 26.88 23.37
CA ASN A 305 33.87 28.35 23.29
C ASN A 305 32.58 29.04 22.78
N VAL A 306 31.55 28.27 22.41
CA VAL A 306 30.30 28.79 21.85
C VAL A 306 29.19 28.68 22.90
N LEU A 307 28.32 29.69 22.98
CA LEU A 307 27.23 29.74 23.95
C LEU A 307 26.31 28.52 23.78
N GLN A 308 26.30 27.63 24.78
CA GLN A 308 25.50 26.41 24.79
C GLN A 308 24.22 26.66 25.57
N HIS A 309 23.07 26.56 24.91
CA HIS A 309 21.79 26.67 25.60
C HIS A 309 21.35 25.30 26.12
N GLN A 310 20.62 25.28 27.24
CA GLN A 310 19.94 24.08 27.73
C GLN A 310 18.70 23.85 26.87
N TRP A 311 18.47 22.61 26.40
CA TRP A 311 17.28 22.31 25.62
C TRP A 311 16.01 22.45 26.46
N THR A 312 14.99 23.07 25.88
CA THR A 312 13.64 23.22 26.44
C THR A 312 12.60 22.85 25.39
N GLU A 313 11.50 22.25 25.83
CA GLU A 313 10.40 21.77 24.97
C GLU A 313 9.60 22.91 24.34
N GLU A 314 9.45 24.03 25.04
CA GLU A 314 8.60 25.15 24.63
C GLU A 314 9.30 26.13 23.66
N CYS A 315 10.60 25.96 23.41
CA CYS A 315 11.37 26.87 22.56
C CYS A 315 11.58 26.35 21.14
N MET A 316 11.41 27.23 20.16
CA MET A 316 11.84 27.01 18.78
C MET A 316 13.29 27.46 18.62
N TRP A 317 14.18 26.53 18.25
CA TRP A 317 15.60 26.82 18.14
C TRP A 317 15.95 27.27 16.72
N PRO A 318 16.54 28.47 16.53
CA PRO A 318 16.90 28.95 15.19
C PRO A 318 18.12 28.20 14.66
N GLN A 319 18.31 28.28 13.34
CA GLN A 319 19.39 27.61 12.63
C GLN A 319 20.77 27.93 13.24
N GLY A 320 21.58 26.88 13.42
CA GLY A 320 22.97 26.99 13.88
C GLY A 320 23.15 27.03 15.40
N VAL A 321 22.08 27.16 16.19
CA VAL A 321 22.18 27.18 17.66
C VAL A 321 22.60 25.81 18.19
N LEU A 322 23.49 25.85 19.20
CA LEU A 322 23.98 24.68 19.91
C LEU A 322 23.20 24.51 21.21
N VAL A 323 22.68 23.29 21.38
CA VAL A 323 21.85 22.94 22.52
C VAL A 323 22.38 21.68 23.18
N LYS A 324 22.45 21.69 24.51
CA LYS A 324 22.86 20.56 25.32
C LYS A 324 21.64 19.73 25.72
N HIS A 325 21.68 18.44 25.41
CA HIS A 325 20.63 17.48 25.77
C HIS A 325 21.25 16.09 26.02
N SER A 326 20.86 15.43 27.12
CA SER A 326 21.36 14.08 27.49
C SER A 326 22.89 13.90 27.39
N LYS A 327 23.67 14.83 27.96
CA LYS A 327 25.15 14.88 27.95
C LYS A 327 25.81 15.08 26.56
N ASN A 328 25.03 15.19 25.49
CA ASN A 328 25.53 15.49 24.14
C ASN A 328 25.20 16.93 23.74
N VAL A 329 25.95 17.45 22.77
CA VAL A 329 25.68 18.76 22.15
C VAL A 329 25.10 18.52 20.76
N TYR A 330 24.02 19.24 20.45
CA TYR A 330 23.32 19.15 19.19
C TYR A 330 23.25 20.53 18.53
N LYS A 331 23.48 20.58 17.22
CA LYS A 331 23.35 21.77 16.39
C LYS A 331 22.04 21.74 15.63
N ALA A 332 21.30 22.85 15.65
CA ALA A 332 20.09 23.02 14.84
C ALA A 332 20.45 23.20 13.36
N VAL A 333 19.93 22.33 12.48
CA VAL A 333 20.23 22.36 11.03
C VAL A 333 19.13 23.07 10.23
N GLY A 334 17.86 22.91 10.65
CA GLY A 334 16.70 23.54 10.00
C GLY A 334 16.59 25.04 10.31
N HIS A 335 15.74 25.75 9.55
CA HIS A 335 15.45 27.17 9.78
C HIS A 335 14.92 27.42 11.20
N TYR A 336 14.01 26.56 11.63
CA TYR A 336 13.58 26.40 13.00
C TYR A 336 13.66 24.92 13.35
N ASN A 337 14.00 24.62 14.59
CA ASN A 337 14.12 23.25 15.06
C ASN A 337 13.29 23.07 16.33
N VAL A 338 12.33 22.18 16.21
CA VAL A 338 11.34 21.83 17.24
C VAL A 338 11.49 20.37 17.66
N ALA A 339 12.19 19.57 16.87
CA ALA A 339 12.45 18.16 17.15
C ALA A 339 13.02 17.96 18.56
N VAL A 340 12.71 16.82 19.18
CA VAL A 340 13.37 16.40 20.42
C VAL A 340 14.78 15.89 20.09
N PRO A 341 15.85 16.47 20.66
CA PRO A 341 17.21 16.00 20.45
C PRO A 341 17.34 14.57 20.99
N SER A 342 18.14 13.72 20.34
CA SER A 342 18.28 12.29 20.62
C SER A 342 17.13 11.39 20.14
N ASP A 343 15.99 11.90 19.66
CA ASP A 343 14.94 11.04 19.10
C ASP A 343 15.24 10.63 17.64
N VAL A 344 15.49 9.33 17.45
CA VAL A 344 15.76 8.71 16.14
C VAL A 344 14.54 8.81 15.22
N SER A 345 13.33 8.84 15.79
CA SER A 345 12.08 8.85 15.03
C SER A 345 11.89 10.18 14.28
N HIS A 346 12.12 11.30 14.95
CA HIS A 346 12.13 12.64 14.36
C HIS A 346 13.25 12.79 13.32
N PHE A 347 14.44 12.25 13.60
CA PHE A 347 15.55 12.26 12.65
C PHE A 347 15.19 11.50 11.36
N ARG A 348 14.62 10.30 11.46
CA ARG A 348 14.19 9.51 10.29
C ARG A 348 13.10 10.22 9.50
N PHE A 349 12.11 10.81 10.19
CA PHE A 349 11.05 11.58 9.54
C PHE A 349 11.64 12.75 8.73
N HIS A 350 12.47 13.58 9.36
CA HIS A 350 13.14 14.67 8.67
C HIS A 350 14.03 14.17 7.53
N PHE A 351 14.77 13.07 7.71
CA PHE A 351 15.58 12.49 6.64
C PHE A 351 14.71 12.16 5.43
N PHE A 352 13.64 11.37 5.57
CA PHE A 352 12.81 10.96 4.43
C PHE A 352 12.10 12.13 3.75
N PHE A 353 11.57 13.09 4.52
CA PHE A 353 10.66 14.12 4.01
C PHE A 353 11.30 15.50 3.82
N SER A 354 12.55 15.71 4.24
CA SER A 354 13.29 16.97 3.98
C SER A 354 13.40 17.31 2.50
N LYS A 355 13.43 16.31 1.61
CA LYS A 355 13.41 16.50 0.16
C LYS A 355 12.13 15.91 -0.41
N PRO A 356 11.21 16.71 -0.98
CA PRO A 356 9.90 16.26 -1.41
C PRO A 356 9.96 15.22 -2.55
N LEU A 357 11.03 15.24 -3.35
CA LEU A 357 11.24 14.33 -4.47
C LEU A 357 11.83 12.96 -4.07
N ARG A 358 12.24 12.76 -2.81
CA ARG A 358 13.01 11.57 -2.43
C ARG A 358 12.24 10.27 -2.61
N ILE A 359 11.02 10.21 -2.08
CA ILE A 359 10.16 9.02 -2.18
C ILE A 359 9.86 8.72 -3.65
N LEU A 360 9.52 9.76 -4.41
CA LEU A 360 9.21 9.63 -5.82
C LEU A 360 10.42 9.13 -6.64
N ASN A 361 11.63 9.61 -6.35
CA ASN A 361 12.85 9.12 -6.97
C ASN A 361 13.13 7.65 -6.62
N ILE A 362 12.86 7.22 -5.38
CA ILE A 362 12.98 5.81 -4.98
C ILE A 362 11.99 4.95 -5.76
N LEU A 363 10.74 5.38 -5.90
CA LEU A 363 9.72 4.66 -6.68
C LEU A 363 10.08 4.57 -8.17
N ILE A 364 10.58 5.67 -8.77
CA ILE A 364 11.04 5.69 -10.16
C ILE A 364 12.24 4.74 -10.36
N LEU A 365 13.18 4.71 -9.42
CA LEU A 365 14.33 3.82 -9.49
C LEU A 365 13.91 2.36 -9.36
N LEU A 366 12.99 2.06 -8.45
CA LEU A 366 12.45 0.71 -8.26
C LEU A 366 11.70 0.22 -9.50
N GLU A 367 10.78 1.02 -10.03
CA GLU A 367 10.01 0.68 -11.23
C GLU A 367 10.89 0.62 -12.48
N GLY A 368 11.85 1.54 -12.60
CA GLY A 368 12.85 1.52 -13.67
C GLY A 368 13.68 0.24 -13.64
N ALA A 369 14.15 -0.19 -12.46
CA ALA A 369 14.90 -1.43 -12.30
C ALA A 369 14.07 -2.66 -12.71
N VAL A 370 12.77 -2.69 -12.36
CA VAL A 370 11.84 -3.75 -12.79
C VAL A 370 11.70 -3.78 -14.31
N ILE A 371 11.47 -2.63 -14.94
CA ILE A 371 11.34 -2.50 -16.40
C ILE A 371 12.63 -2.93 -17.10
N PHE A 372 13.81 -2.50 -16.61
CA PHE A 372 15.10 -2.92 -17.17
C PHE A 372 15.29 -4.44 -17.06
N TYR A 373 14.95 -5.03 -15.92
CA TYR A 373 15.01 -6.48 -15.75
C TYR A 373 14.04 -7.21 -16.70
N GLN A 374 12.81 -6.71 -16.86
CA GLN A 374 11.83 -7.28 -17.78
C GLN A 374 12.29 -7.19 -19.24
N LEU A 375 12.90 -6.07 -19.65
CA LEU A 375 13.49 -5.90 -20.97
C LEU A 375 14.68 -6.84 -21.20
N TYR A 376 15.57 -6.95 -20.23
CA TYR A 376 16.69 -7.89 -20.27
C TYR A 376 16.20 -9.35 -20.40
N SER A 377 15.20 -9.73 -19.59
CA SER A 377 14.57 -11.05 -19.63
C SER A 377 13.89 -11.29 -20.98
N LEU A 378 13.27 -10.28 -21.57
CA LEU A 378 12.59 -10.36 -22.87
C LEU A 378 13.59 -10.63 -24.00
N ILE A 379 14.74 -9.94 -24.01
CA ILE A 379 15.81 -10.15 -25.00
C ILE A 379 16.44 -11.54 -24.84
N SER A 380 16.56 -12.01 -23.60
CA SER A 380 17.15 -13.32 -23.29
C SER A 380 16.18 -14.50 -23.47
N SER A 381 14.90 -14.23 -23.77
CA SER A 381 13.87 -15.26 -23.80
C SER A 381 13.72 -15.89 -25.18
N GLU A 382 14.01 -17.19 -25.26
CA GLU A 382 13.84 -18.00 -26.47
C GLU A 382 12.43 -18.60 -26.60
N LYS A 383 11.65 -18.61 -25.50
CA LYS A 383 10.38 -19.31 -25.42
C LYS A 383 9.21 -18.34 -25.64
N TRP A 384 8.36 -18.63 -26.64
CA TRP A 384 7.19 -17.81 -27.00
C TRP A 384 6.31 -17.37 -25.81
N HIS A 385 6.05 -18.28 -24.86
CA HIS A 385 5.16 -18.01 -23.71
C HIS A 385 5.78 -16.99 -22.76
N GLN A 386 7.10 -17.05 -22.56
CA GLN A 386 7.84 -16.08 -21.76
C GLN A 386 7.84 -14.70 -22.44
N THR A 387 8.03 -14.65 -23.77
CA THR A 387 7.96 -13.41 -24.56
C THR A 387 6.60 -12.73 -24.42
N ILE A 388 5.49 -13.46 -24.62
CA ILE A 388 4.13 -12.91 -24.48
C ILE A 388 3.86 -12.47 -23.04
N SER A 389 4.29 -13.28 -22.07
CA SER A 389 4.14 -13.00 -20.64
C SER A 389 4.81 -11.68 -20.24
N LEU A 390 6.06 -11.50 -20.65
CA LEU A 390 6.83 -10.29 -20.36
C LEU A 390 6.26 -9.07 -21.06
N ALA A 391 5.88 -9.18 -22.34
CA ALA A 391 5.32 -8.06 -23.10
C ALA A 391 4.03 -7.50 -22.46
N LEU A 392 3.13 -8.38 -22.01
CA LEU A 392 1.87 -7.97 -21.37
C LEU A 392 2.07 -7.30 -20.00
N ILE A 393 2.99 -7.83 -19.18
CA ILE A 393 3.30 -7.24 -17.87
C ILE A 393 4.02 -5.89 -18.06
N LEU A 394 4.96 -5.84 -19.00
CA LEU A 394 5.73 -4.64 -19.32
C LEU A 394 4.83 -3.47 -19.75
N PHE A 395 3.79 -3.74 -20.54
CA PHE A 395 2.79 -2.73 -20.92
C PHE A 395 2.11 -2.10 -19.70
N SER A 396 1.76 -2.91 -18.70
CA SER A 396 1.13 -2.44 -17.46
C SER A 396 2.09 -1.57 -16.64
N ASN A 397 3.36 -1.97 -16.57
CA ASN A 397 4.41 -1.27 -15.82
C ASN A 397 4.81 0.06 -16.46
N TYR A 398 4.81 0.15 -17.80
CA TYR A 398 5.07 1.42 -18.50
C TYR A 398 4.07 2.52 -18.14
N TYR A 399 2.80 2.15 -17.98
CA TYR A 399 1.79 3.12 -17.59
C TYR A 399 2.02 3.65 -16.16
N ALA A 400 2.41 2.79 -15.21
CA ALA A 400 2.79 3.20 -13.85
C ALA A 400 4.03 4.11 -13.87
N PHE A 401 5.07 3.72 -14.62
CA PHE A 401 6.28 4.51 -14.76
C PHE A 401 6.03 5.89 -15.37
N PHE A 402 5.20 5.98 -16.41
CA PHE A 402 4.81 7.25 -17.02
C PHE A 402 4.14 8.18 -16.01
N LYS A 403 3.20 7.67 -15.21
CA LYS A 403 2.54 8.48 -14.17
C LYS A 403 3.55 8.99 -13.13
N LEU A 404 4.47 8.14 -12.66
CA LEU A 404 5.52 8.55 -11.70
C LEU A 404 6.42 9.64 -12.28
N LEU A 405 6.83 9.50 -13.54
CA LEU A 405 7.68 10.47 -14.22
C LEU A 405 6.96 11.81 -14.38
N ARG A 406 5.68 11.80 -14.78
CA ARG A 406 4.83 12.99 -14.86
C ARG A 406 4.77 13.70 -13.51
N ASP A 407 4.47 12.97 -12.44
CA ASP A 407 4.35 13.55 -11.09
C ASP A 407 5.70 14.14 -10.65
N ARG A 408 6.82 13.52 -11.03
CA ARG A 408 8.17 14.01 -10.71
C ARG A 408 8.54 15.27 -11.45
N LEU A 409 8.17 15.38 -12.72
CA LEU A 409 8.39 16.59 -13.52
C LEU A 409 7.57 17.77 -12.99
N VAL A 410 6.30 17.54 -12.65
CA VAL A 410 5.43 18.59 -12.10
C VAL A 410 5.93 19.04 -10.73
N LEU A 411 6.22 18.10 -9.83
CA LEU A 411 6.69 18.42 -8.49
C LEU A 411 8.08 19.05 -8.51
N GLY A 412 8.96 18.59 -9.41
CA GLY A 412 10.30 19.14 -9.60
C GLY A 412 10.27 20.59 -10.08
N LYS A 413 9.36 20.94 -11.01
CA LYS A 413 9.15 22.33 -11.43
C LYS A 413 8.58 23.20 -10.30
N ALA A 414 7.69 22.65 -9.47
CA ALA A 414 7.07 23.40 -8.37
C ALA A 414 8.06 23.80 -7.26
N TYR A 415 9.10 22.99 -7.02
CA TYR A 415 10.14 23.26 -6.00
C TYR A 415 11.45 23.82 -6.57
N SER A 416 11.57 24.03 -7.90
CA SER A 416 12.73 24.71 -8.50
C SER A 416 12.63 26.23 -8.45
N TYR A 417 11.42 26.77 -8.24
CA TYR A 417 11.14 28.17 -7.94
C TYR A 417 11.04 28.35 -6.42
#